data_AF-A0A3P3E0F5-F1
#
_entry.id   AF-A0A3P3E0F5-F1
#
_cell.length_a   1.000
_cell.length_b   1.000
_cell.length_c   1.000
_cell.angle_alpha   90.00
_cell.angle_beta   90.00
_cell.angle_gamma   90.00
#
_symmetry.space_group_name_H-M   'P 1'
#
loop_
_entity.id
_entity.type
_entity.pdbx_description
1 polymer ?
#
loop_
_entity_poly.entity_id
_entity_poly.type
_entity_poly.pdbx_seq_one_letter_code
_entity_poly.pdbx_strand_id
1 'polypeptide(L)' 'VAADDLPTQHRLLKNFFMPYLELRNRVPGYAVSIVKAGARIVGHDAGPVRTPLTDLKPAEMEQLKALIDALGPQ' A
#
# COMPACT_ATOMS: atom_id res chain seq x y z
N VAL A 1 -11.17 -22.94 7.15
CA VAL A 1 -12.01 -21.73 7.02
C VAL A 1 -11.40 -20.66 7.90
N ALA A 2 -11.34 -19.40 7.45
CA ALA A 2 -10.83 -18.31 8.28
C ALA A 2 -11.73 -18.12 9.51
N ALA A 3 -11.17 -17.76 10.67
CA ALA A 3 -11.88 -17.77 11.95
C ALA A 3 -12.87 -16.60 12.17
N ASP A 4 -13.18 -15.82 11.13
CA ASP A 4 -14.03 -14.62 11.19
C ASP A 4 -13.68 -13.66 12.35
N ASP A 5 -12.39 -13.38 12.56
CA ASP A 5 -11.92 -12.39 13.54
C ASP A 5 -12.28 -10.96 13.11
N LEU A 6 -13.55 -10.59 13.35
CA LEU A 6 -14.10 -9.28 13.03
C LEU A 6 -13.33 -8.12 13.70
N PRO A 7 -12.92 -8.21 14.99
CA PRO A 7 -12.09 -7.17 15.59
C PRO A 7 -10.80 -6.89 14.81
N THR A 8 -10.05 -7.93 14.44
CA THR A 8 -8.81 -7.75 13.66
C THR A 8 -9.10 -7.21 12.27
N GLN A 9 -10.12 -7.74 11.59
CA GLN A 9 -10.51 -7.25 10.26
C GLN A 9 -10.87 -5.76 10.29
N HIS A 10 -11.71 -5.33 11.22
CA HIS A 10 -12.12 -3.93 11.34
C HIS A 10 -10.93 -3.01 11.65
N ARG A 11 -10.02 -3.46 12.52
CA ARG A 11 -8.78 -2.72 12.83
C ARG A 11 -7.91 -2.54 11.58
N LEU A 12 -7.67 -3.61 10.82
CA LEU A 12 -6.85 -3.56 9.60
C LEU A 12 -7.50 -2.71 8.51
N LEU A 13 -8.82 -2.86 8.33
CA LEU A 13 -9.58 -2.05 7.38
C LEU A 13 -9.44 -0.57 7.72
N LYS A 14 -9.72 -0.19 8.97
CA LYS A 14 -9.68 1.21 9.39
C LYS A 14 -8.28 1.81 9.38
N ASN A 15 -7.29 1.09 9.89
CA ASN A 15 -5.99 1.68 10.19
C ASN A 15 -4.98 1.52 9.04
N PHE A 16 -5.20 0.57 8.13
CA PHE A 16 -4.29 0.34 7.02
C PHE A 16 -4.99 0.45 5.67
N PHE A 17 -6.02 -0.37 5.41
CA PHE A 17 -6.59 -0.45 4.07
C PHE A 17 -7.33 0.80 3.63
N MET A 18 -8.10 1.47 4.51
CA MET A 18 -8.80 2.70 4.12
C MET A 18 -7.81 3.83 3.76
N PRO A 19 -6.81 4.17 4.60
CA PRO A 19 -5.76 5.13 4.21
C PRO A 19 -4.96 4.71 2.98
N TYR A 20 -4.66 3.42 2.84
CA TYR A 20 -3.98 2.88 1.66
C TYR A 20 -4.81 3.05 0.39
N LEU A 21 -6.13 2.82 0.46
CA LEU A 21 -7.05 3.01 -0.66
C LEU A 21 -7.15 4.49 -1.07
N GLU A 22 -7.11 5.41 -0.11
CA GLU A 22 -7.05 6.85 -0.41
C GLU A 22 -5.83 7.18 -1.27
N LEU A 23 -4.65 6.65 -0.94
CA LEU A 23 -3.44 6.83 -1.73
C LEU A 23 -3.55 6.17 -3.12
N ARG A 24 -4.01 4.91 -3.16
CA ARG A 24 -4.20 4.14 -4.39
C ARG A 24 -5.15 4.82 -5.39
N ASN A 25 -6.16 5.54 -4.89
CA ASN A 25 -7.20 6.12 -5.73
C ASN A 25 -6.84 7.51 -6.29
N ARG A 26 -5.70 8.12 -5.89
CA ARG A 26 -5.30 9.46 -6.36
C ARG A 26 -5.00 9.53 -7.85
N VAL A 27 -4.43 8.46 -8.42
CA VAL A 27 -4.01 8.42 -9.83
C VAL A 27 -4.49 7.12 -10.47
N PRO A 28 -5.17 7.18 -11.64
CA PRO A 28 -5.50 5.99 -12.42
C PRO A 28 -4.22 5.20 -12.75
N GLY A 29 -4.20 3.91 -12.40
CA GLY A 29 -3.03 3.03 -12.57
C GLY A 29 -2.23 2.77 -11.29
N TYR A 30 -2.48 3.53 -10.21
CA TYR A 30 -1.82 3.28 -8.92
C TYR A 30 -2.14 1.93 -8.31
N ALA A 31 -3.20 1.26 -8.74
CA ALA A 31 -3.51 -0.11 -8.32
C ALA A 31 -2.33 -1.10 -8.47
N VAL A 32 -1.44 -0.89 -9.46
CA VAL A 32 -0.24 -1.72 -9.67
C VAL A 32 1.01 -1.04 -9.11
N SER A 33 1.22 0.26 -9.36
CA SER A 33 2.45 0.93 -8.92
C SER A 33 2.56 1.06 -7.40
N ILE A 34 1.45 1.20 -6.68
CA ILE A 34 1.47 1.25 -5.20
C ILE A 34 1.94 -0.07 -4.58
N VAL A 35 1.61 -1.20 -5.20
CA VAL A 35 2.05 -2.53 -4.74
C VAL A 35 3.55 -2.68 -4.94
N LYS A 36 4.07 -2.27 -6.11
CA LYS A 36 5.51 -2.27 -6.38
C LYS A 36 6.27 -1.29 -5.48
N ALA A 37 5.70 -0.13 -5.21
CA ALA A 37 6.23 0.84 -4.25
C ALA A 37 6.34 0.23 -2.85
N GLY A 38 5.28 -0.43 -2.38
CA GLY A 38 5.28 -1.17 -1.11
C GLY A 38 6.36 -2.25 -1.09
N ALA A 39 6.46 -3.06 -2.15
CA ALA A 39 7.47 -4.10 -2.28
C ALA A 39 8.90 -3.53 -2.18
N ARG A 40 9.17 -2.41 -2.86
CA ARG A 40 10.45 -1.69 -2.74
C ARG A 40 10.70 -1.20 -1.31
N ILE A 41 9.70 -0.61 -0.64
CA ILE A 41 9.81 -0.11 0.74
C ILE A 41 10.19 -1.23 1.71
N VAL A 42 9.64 -2.43 1.53
CA VAL A 42 9.94 -3.60 2.39
C VAL A 42 11.16 -4.41 1.95
N GLY A 43 11.95 -3.93 0.97
CA GLY A 43 13.21 -4.57 0.55
C GLY A 43 13.08 -5.64 -0.55
N HIS A 44 11.93 -5.73 -1.22
CA HIS A 44 11.65 -6.64 -2.33
C HIS A 44 11.40 -5.87 -3.64
N ASP A 45 12.39 -5.11 -4.11
CA ASP A 45 12.24 -4.28 -5.31
C ASP A 45 11.94 -5.10 -6.58
N ALA A 46 10.85 -4.75 -7.27
CA ALA A 46 10.37 -5.38 -8.50
C ALA A 46 10.60 -4.51 -9.76
N GLY A 47 11.46 -3.49 -9.66
CA GLY A 47 11.76 -2.54 -10.72
C GLY A 47 10.60 -1.59 -11.05
N PRO A 48 10.81 -0.61 -11.94
CA PRO A 48 9.80 0.40 -12.27
C PRO A 48 8.56 -0.21 -12.95
N VAL A 49 7.46 0.53 -12.96
CA VAL A 49 6.32 0.19 -13.84
C VAL A 49 6.64 0.47 -15.29
N ARG A 50 5.96 -0.24 -16.20
CA ARG A 50 6.01 0.05 -17.64
C ARG A 50 4.90 1.04 -18.00
N THR A 51 5.13 1.84 -19.03
CA THR A 51 4.10 2.69 -19.64
C THR A 51 2.88 1.83 -20.06
N PRO A 52 1.64 2.33 -19.91
CA PRO A 52 1.24 3.70 -19.57
C PRO A 52 1.13 3.98 -18.05
N LEU A 53 1.54 3.06 -17.18
CA LEU A 53 1.48 3.27 -15.74
C LEU A 53 2.59 4.24 -15.28
N THR A 54 2.34 4.89 -14.14
CA THR A 54 3.28 5.80 -13.49
C THR A 54 3.59 5.34 -12.07
N ASP A 55 4.84 5.53 -11.65
CA ASP A 55 5.26 5.28 -10.26
C ASP A 55 4.63 6.31 -9.30
N LEU A 56 4.64 5.99 -8.01
CA LEU A 56 4.24 6.92 -6.96
C LEU A 56 5.18 8.11 -6.91
N LYS A 57 4.64 9.29 -6.59
CA LYS A 57 5.47 10.46 -6.33
C LYS A 57 6.30 10.26 -5.05
N PRO A 58 7.45 10.92 -4.89
CA PRO A 58 8.27 10.79 -3.68
C PRO A 58 7.50 11.04 -2.38
N ALA A 59 6.65 12.07 -2.34
CA ALA A 59 5.81 12.35 -1.16
C ALA A 59 4.78 11.24 -0.86
N GLU A 60 4.32 10.54 -1.88
CA GLU A 60 3.37 9.42 -1.75
C GLU A 60 4.08 8.14 -1.31
N MET A 61 5.35 7.95 -1.72
CA MET A 61 6.21 6.88 -1.20
C MET A 61 6.40 7.02 0.31
N GLU A 62 6.66 8.24 0.81
CA GLU A 62 6.79 8.49 2.26
C GLU A 62 5.48 8.25 3.01
N GLN A 63 4.33 8.65 2.44
CA GLN A 63 3.02 8.35 3.02
C GLN A 63 2.75 6.84 3.09
N LEU A 64 3.07 6.10 2.03
CA LEU A 64 2.95 4.65 2.01
C LEU A 64 3.89 3.99 3.05
N LYS A 65 5.13 4.48 3.15
CA LYS A 65 6.09 3.99 4.13
C LYS A 65 5.57 4.18 5.56
N ALA A 66 5.04 5.36 5.88
CA ALA A 66 4.47 5.63 7.19
C ALA A 66 3.30 4.69 7.54
N LEU A 67 2.44 4.36 6.57
CA LEU A 67 1.37 3.38 6.76
C LEU A 67 1.90 1.96 7.01
N ILE A 68 2.92 1.54 6.27
CA ILE A 68 3.57 0.22 6.45
C ILE A 68 4.24 0.15 7.83
N ASP A 69 5.01 1.17 8.21
CA ASP A 69 5.69 1.23 9.50
C ASP A 69 4.69 1.21 10.67
N ALA A 70 3.57 1.93 10.55
CA ALA A 70 2.53 1.99 11.59
C ALA A 70 1.78 0.67 11.77
N LEU A 71 1.66 -0.14 10.71
CA LEU A 71 1.06 -1.47 10.79
C LEU A 71 1.98 -2.45 11.53
N GLY A 72 3.30 -2.29 11.40
CA GLY A 72 4.30 -3.16 12.01
C GLY A 72 4.45 -4.52 11.32
N PRO A 73 5.33 -5.40 11.82
CA PRO A 73 5.53 -6.74 11.29
C PRO A 73 4.21 -7.52 11.27
N GLN A 74 3.95 -8.23 10.17
CA GLN A 74 2.82 -9.16 10.02
C GLN A 74 3.29 -10.60 10.15
#